data_AF-A0A7Y5AV52-F1
#
_entry.id   AF-A0A7Y5AV52-F1
#
_cell.length_a   1.000
_cell.length_b   1.000
_cell.length_c   1.000
_cell.angle_alpha   90.00
_cell.angle_beta   90.00
_cell.angle_gamma   90.00
#
_symmetry.space_group_name_H-M   'P 1'
#
loop_
_entity.id
_entity.type
_entity.pdbx_description
1 polymer ?
#
loop_
_entity_poly.entity_id
_entity_poly.type
_entity_poly.pdbx_seq_one_letter_code
_entity_poly.pdbx_strand_id
1 'polypeptide(L)'
;MELDKFKEFLESRGWNKSTNQDGESDWCYSNDRLIIQIYDGFYKSKDGELIELSCSLSNPDFLNAAKIISQDNQNGYPIKITHIELPWGNSWVPFAECENRILEWVSNFDLDAELDRFEALPTSALGAGPIKHLSALAIRHRSSQIEEYINSFRDGRRLGFVNYIDIGYLHRAYELAKG
;
A
#
# COMPACT_ATOMS: atom_id res chain seq x y z
N MET A 1 -6.87 11.53 24.62
CA MET A 1 -5.88 11.98 23.62
C MET A 1 -6.49 13.15 22.87
N GLU A 2 -5.85 14.32 22.80
CA GLU A 2 -6.29 15.34 21.84
C GLU A 2 -5.65 14.98 20.51
N LEU A 3 -6.45 14.50 19.56
CA LEU A 3 -5.98 14.05 18.26
C LEU A 3 -5.18 15.17 17.55
N ASP A 4 -5.57 16.42 17.72
CA ASP A 4 -4.85 17.57 17.17
C ASP A 4 -3.44 17.72 17.76
N LYS A 5 -3.24 17.40 19.05
CA LYS A 5 -1.90 17.37 19.66
C LYS A 5 -1.05 16.19 19.16
N PHE A 6 -1.67 15.06 18.80
CA PHE A 6 -0.96 13.95 18.17
C PHE A 6 -0.52 14.34 16.75
N LYS A 7 -1.38 15.05 16.02
CA LYS A 7 -1.08 15.61 14.69
C LYS A 7 0.09 16.61 14.74
N GLU A 8 0.05 17.57 15.66
CA GLU A 8 1.17 18.50 15.92
C GLU A 8 2.46 17.76 16.27
N PHE A 9 2.36 16.69 17.07
CA PHE A 9 3.49 15.83 17.39
C PHE A 9 4.06 15.19 16.11
N LEU A 10 3.24 14.59 15.24
CA LEU A 10 3.70 14.00 13.97
C LEU A 10 4.38 15.04 13.07
N GLU A 11 3.81 16.24 12.91
CA GLU A 11 4.46 17.34 12.15
C GLU A 11 5.85 17.66 12.69
N SER A 12 5.98 17.78 14.03
CA SER A 12 7.27 18.08 14.67
C SER A 12 8.33 16.98 14.45
N ARG A 13 7.91 15.78 14.04
CA ARG A 13 8.74 14.60 13.78
C ARG A 13 9.01 14.38 12.28
N GLY A 14 8.56 15.29 11.42
CA GLY A 14 8.81 15.25 9.98
C GLY A 14 7.77 14.47 9.17
N TRP A 15 6.63 14.13 9.79
CA TRP A 15 5.48 13.64 9.04
C TRP A 15 4.81 14.80 8.32
N ASN A 16 4.35 14.56 7.10
CA ASN A 16 3.67 15.55 6.28
C ASN A 16 2.19 15.22 6.22
N LYS A 17 1.37 16.24 6.41
CA LYS A 17 -0.06 16.14 6.12
C LYS A 17 -0.25 16.07 4.61
N SER A 18 -0.92 15.04 4.16
CA SER A 18 -1.49 14.93 2.83
C SER A 18 -3.02 15.03 2.95
N THR A 19 -3.66 15.46 1.87
CA THR A 19 -5.11 15.46 1.77
C THR A 19 -5.45 14.68 0.52
N ASN A 20 -6.23 13.61 0.68
CA ASN A 20 -6.72 12.86 -0.46
C ASN A 20 -7.76 13.69 -1.25
N GLN A 21 -8.15 13.20 -2.42
CA GLN A 21 -9.10 13.92 -3.29
C GLN A 21 -10.50 14.07 -2.67
N ASP A 22 -10.82 13.22 -1.68
CA ASP A 22 -12.09 13.24 -0.94
C ASP A 22 -12.07 14.22 0.25
N GLY A 23 -10.95 14.92 0.46
CA GLY A 23 -10.78 15.90 1.54
C GLY A 23 -10.41 15.29 2.88
N GLU A 24 -10.22 13.97 2.96
CA GLU A 24 -9.71 13.31 4.16
C GLU A 24 -8.20 13.55 4.26
N SER A 25 -7.74 13.87 5.46
CA SER A 25 -6.33 14.13 5.72
C SER A 25 -5.62 12.84 6.14
N ASP A 26 -4.55 12.49 5.46
CA ASP A 26 -3.64 11.41 5.82
C ASP A 26 -2.30 11.97 6.32
N TRP A 27 -1.66 11.21 7.21
CA TRP A 27 -0.32 11.55 7.72
C TRP A 27 0.72 10.67 7.05
N CYS A 28 1.62 11.30 6.32
CA CYS A 28 2.58 10.63 5.47
C CYS A 28 4.01 10.82 6.00
N TYR A 29 4.69 9.71 6.23
CA TYR A 29 6.14 9.69 6.34
C TYR A 29 6.70 8.96 5.13
N SER A 30 7.66 9.55 4.45
CA SER A 30 8.26 8.93 3.27
C SER A 30 9.76 9.14 3.26
N ASN A 31 10.47 8.12 2.80
CA ASN A 31 11.87 8.18 2.42
C ASN A 31 12.04 7.45 1.07
N ASP A 32 13.27 7.33 0.60
CA ASP A 32 13.57 6.71 -0.70
C ASP A 32 13.10 5.25 -0.81
N ARG A 33 12.87 4.56 0.31
CA ARG A 33 12.50 3.14 0.34
C ARG A 33 11.02 2.90 0.61
N LEU A 34 10.42 3.71 1.47
CA LEU A 34 9.11 3.43 2.07
C LEU A 34 8.23 4.67 2.13
N ILE A 35 6.93 4.45 1.96
CA ILE A 35 5.87 5.41 2.21
C ILE A 35 4.96 4.82 3.28
N ILE A 36 4.82 5.52 4.40
CA ILE A 36 3.93 5.18 5.51
C ILE A 36 2.78 6.18 5.49
N GLN A 37 1.54 5.70 5.45
CA GLN A 37 0.36 6.55 5.58
C GLN A 37 -0.45 6.13 6.80
N ILE A 38 -0.89 7.10 7.59
CA ILE A 38 -1.77 6.88 8.74
C ILE A 38 -3.12 7.52 8.46
N TYR A 39 -4.17 6.72 8.62
CA TYR A 39 -5.55 7.17 8.68
C TYR A 39 -6.04 6.99 10.12
N ASP A 40 -6.56 8.05 10.72
CA ASP A 40 -7.20 7.97 12.02
C ASP A 40 -8.70 7.68 11.90
N GLY A 41 -9.16 6.67 12.63
CA GLY A 41 -10.57 6.38 12.79
C GLY A 41 -10.93 6.30 14.28
N PHE A 42 -12.05 6.92 14.64
CA PHE A 42 -12.63 6.79 15.97
C PHE A 42 -13.57 5.58 16.03
N TYR A 43 -13.26 4.62 16.90
CA TYR A 43 -14.05 3.41 17.05
C TYR A 43 -14.55 3.25 18.48
N LYS A 44 -15.82 2.87 18.62
CA LYS A 44 -16.38 2.40 19.90
C LYS A 44 -16.26 0.89 19.96
N SER A 45 -15.37 0.39 20.81
CA SER A 45 -15.26 -1.04 21.13
C SER A 45 -16.16 -1.40 22.32
N LYS A 46 -16.30 -2.70 22.60
CA LYS A 46 -17.03 -3.17 23.80
C LYS A 46 -16.33 -2.80 25.11
N ASP A 47 -15.01 -2.61 25.07
CA ASP A 47 -14.16 -2.36 26.24
C ASP A 47 -13.86 -0.86 26.45
N GLY A 48 -14.43 0.00 25.61
CA GLY A 48 -14.26 1.45 25.66
C GLY A 48 -14.17 2.09 24.28
N GLU A 49 -13.93 3.40 24.28
CA GLU A 49 -13.56 4.13 23.07
C GLU A 49 -12.09 3.80 22.73
N LEU A 50 -11.78 3.66 21.44
CA LEU A 50 -10.44 3.44 20.92
C LEU A 50 -10.21 4.37 19.72
N ILE A 51 -8.96 4.77 19.52
CA ILE A 51 -8.52 5.28 18.22
C ILE A 51 -7.84 4.13 17.51
N GLU A 52 -8.33 3.79 16.32
CA GLU A 52 -7.61 2.89 15.43
C GLU A 52 -6.83 3.73 14.43
N LEU A 53 -5.54 3.45 14.33
CA LEU A 53 -4.69 3.98 13.28
C LEU A 53 -4.54 2.91 12.20
N SER A 54 -5.20 3.11 11.06
CA SER A 54 -4.93 2.32 9.87
C SER A 54 -3.62 2.80 9.26
N CYS A 55 -2.60 1.94 9.31
CA CYS A 55 -1.26 2.24 8.82
C CYS A 55 -1.02 1.46 7.52
N SER A 56 -0.76 2.17 6.44
CA SER A 56 -0.40 1.60 5.15
C SER A 56 1.10 1.75 4.91
N LEU A 57 1.71 0.75 4.29
CA LEU A 57 3.12 0.76 3.90
C LEU A 57 3.23 0.43 2.42
N SER A 58 3.98 1.25 1.70
CA SER A 58 4.27 1.06 0.28
C SER A 58 5.76 1.29 -0.02
N ASN A 59 6.18 0.90 -1.21
CA ASN A 59 7.49 1.20 -1.77
C ASN A 59 7.30 2.13 -2.98
N PRO A 60 8.11 3.19 -3.14
CA PRO A 60 7.93 4.16 -4.23
C PRO A 60 7.91 3.52 -5.63
N ASP A 61 8.82 2.60 -5.93
CA ASP A 61 8.90 1.94 -7.23
C ASP A 61 7.68 1.06 -7.48
N PHE A 62 7.27 0.29 -6.48
CA PHE A 62 6.07 -0.55 -6.55
C PHE A 62 4.81 0.28 -6.78
N LEU A 63 4.65 1.38 -6.03
CA LEU A 63 3.50 2.28 -6.16
C LEU A 63 3.48 2.94 -7.54
N ASN A 64 4.62 3.42 -8.01
CA ASN A 64 4.74 4.02 -9.33
C ASN A 64 4.39 3.01 -10.43
N ALA A 65 4.93 1.79 -10.36
CA ALA A 65 4.59 0.71 -11.28
C ALA A 65 3.08 0.41 -11.27
N ALA A 66 2.47 0.31 -10.08
CA ALA A 66 1.04 0.08 -9.96
C ALA A 66 0.20 1.18 -10.62
N LYS A 67 0.54 2.45 -10.40
CA LYS A 67 -0.15 3.60 -11.01
C LYS A 67 0.00 3.64 -12.53
N ILE A 68 1.19 3.34 -13.06
CA ILE A 68 1.42 3.29 -14.51
C ILE A 68 0.63 2.14 -15.14
N ILE A 69 0.67 0.95 -14.53
CA ILE A 69 -0.02 -0.24 -15.03
C ILE A 69 -1.54 -0.02 -15.00
N SER A 70 -2.08 0.52 -13.89
CA SER A 70 -3.51 0.72 -13.73
C SER A 70 -4.05 1.95 -14.45
N GLN A 71 -3.19 2.92 -14.77
CA GLN A 71 -3.58 4.29 -15.17
C GLN A 71 -4.49 4.97 -14.14
N ASP A 72 -4.38 4.54 -12.88
CA ASP A 72 -5.18 5.02 -11.78
C ASP A 72 -4.25 5.61 -10.72
N ASN A 73 -4.32 6.94 -10.62
CA ASN A 73 -3.55 7.74 -9.69
C ASN A 73 -4.24 7.89 -8.32
N GLN A 74 -5.48 7.41 -8.18
CA GLN A 74 -6.27 7.56 -6.96
C GLN A 74 -5.97 6.44 -5.96
N ASN A 75 -5.75 5.21 -6.43
CA ASN A 75 -5.46 4.09 -5.54
C ASN A 75 -4.01 4.13 -5.01
N GLY A 76 -3.87 3.95 -3.69
CA GLY A 76 -2.58 3.97 -2.99
C GLY A 76 -1.76 2.67 -3.07
N TYR A 77 -2.34 1.58 -3.59
CA TYR A 77 -1.71 0.25 -3.74
C TYR A 77 -0.70 -0.14 -2.62
N PRO A 78 -1.11 -0.14 -1.34
CA PRO A 78 -0.18 -0.44 -0.25
C PRO A 78 0.28 -1.89 -0.35
N ILE A 79 1.57 -2.11 -0.07
CA ILE A 79 2.17 -3.44 0.01
C ILE A 79 1.65 -4.16 1.26
N LYS A 80 1.59 -3.44 2.38
CA LYS A 80 1.10 -3.96 3.65
C LYS A 80 0.21 -2.94 4.35
N ILE A 81 -0.77 -3.43 5.08
CA ILE A 81 -1.64 -2.62 5.94
C ILE A 81 -1.62 -3.27 7.32
N THR A 82 -1.60 -2.46 8.36
CA THR A 82 -1.86 -2.89 9.73
C THR A 82 -2.82 -1.92 10.40
N HIS A 83 -3.47 -2.38 11.47
CA HIS A 83 -4.28 -1.54 12.34
C HIS A 83 -3.57 -1.48 13.69
N ILE A 84 -3.33 -0.27 14.19
CA ILE A 84 -2.75 -0.04 15.52
C ILE A 84 -3.84 0.55 16.39
N GLU A 85 -4.30 -0.23 17.35
CA GLU A 85 -5.29 0.20 18.33
C GLU A 85 -4.61 0.99 19.45
N LEU A 86 -5.14 2.18 19.73
CA LEU A 86 -4.70 3.06 20.80
C LEU A 86 -5.85 3.27 21.79
N PRO A 87 -5.59 3.11 23.11
CA PRO A 87 -6.59 3.39 24.13
C PRO A 87 -7.08 4.85 24.05
N TRP A 88 -8.39 5.07 24.10
CA TRP A 88 -8.98 6.40 24.28
C TRP A 88 -9.47 6.59 25.71
N GLY A 89 -9.13 7.72 26.33
CA GLY A 89 -9.56 8.08 27.70
C GLY A 89 -8.41 8.24 28.70
N ASN A 90 -8.65 7.86 29.97
CA ASN A 90 -7.78 8.11 31.12
C ASN A 90 -6.43 7.35 31.09
N SER A 91 -6.26 6.42 30.16
CA SER A 91 -5.00 5.72 29.91
C SER A 91 -4.25 6.47 28.82
N TRP A 92 -3.51 7.51 29.22
CA TRP A 92 -2.75 8.33 28.30
C TRP A 92 -1.53 7.55 27.79
N VAL A 93 -1.59 7.06 26.55
CA VAL A 93 -0.40 6.54 25.85
C VAL A 93 0.38 7.73 25.30
N PRO A 94 1.67 7.89 25.65
CA PRO A 94 2.49 8.97 25.10
C PRO A 94 2.55 8.90 23.57
N PHE A 95 2.46 10.05 22.88
CA PHE A 95 2.53 10.09 21.41
C PHE A 95 3.78 9.43 20.84
N ALA A 96 4.90 9.52 21.56
CA ALA A 96 6.14 8.83 21.21
C ALA A 96 6.01 7.30 21.26
N GLU A 97 5.21 6.75 22.16
CA GLU A 97 4.95 5.31 22.18
C GLU A 97 4.10 4.89 20.96
N CYS A 98 3.14 5.71 20.54
CA CYS A 98 2.36 5.47 19.32
C CYS A 98 3.26 5.47 18.08
N GLU A 99 4.12 6.48 17.92
CA GLU A 99 5.11 6.55 16.83
C GLU A 99 6.05 5.34 16.87
N ASN A 100 6.56 4.97 18.05
CA ASN A 100 7.46 3.82 18.19
C ASN A 100 6.80 2.50 17.75
N ARG A 101 5.53 2.27 18.07
CA ARG A 101 4.81 1.07 17.60
C ARG A 101 4.70 1.02 16.07
N ILE A 102 4.46 2.16 15.43
CA ILE A 102 4.45 2.28 13.96
C ILE A 102 5.83 1.97 13.41
N LEU A 103 6.87 2.60 13.96
CA LEU A 103 8.25 2.42 13.50
C LEU A 103 8.76 1.00 13.75
N GLU A 104 8.40 0.36 14.86
CA GLU A 104 8.70 -1.04 15.14
C GLU A 104 8.03 -1.96 14.12
N TRP A 105 6.75 -1.74 13.81
CA TRP A 105 6.06 -2.48 12.76
C TRP A 105 6.76 -2.34 11.40
N VAL A 106 7.13 -1.11 11.02
CA VAL A 106 7.87 -0.85 9.78
C VAL A 106 9.26 -1.46 9.79
N SER A 107 9.95 -1.48 10.94
CA SER A 107 11.29 -2.07 11.04
C SER A 107 11.29 -3.59 10.81
N ASN A 108 10.16 -4.25 11.05
CA ASN A 108 9.96 -5.67 10.81
C ASN A 108 9.41 -5.97 9.40
N PHE A 109 9.29 -4.96 8.53
CA PHE A 109 8.83 -5.14 7.18
C PHE A 109 9.93 -5.67 6.26
N ASP A 110 9.71 -6.87 5.73
CA ASP A 110 10.51 -7.46 4.67
C ASP A 110 9.83 -7.20 3.32
N LEU A 111 10.40 -6.26 2.55
CA LEU A 111 9.90 -5.92 1.22
C LEU A 111 9.99 -7.10 0.28
N ASP A 112 11.08 -7.86 0.31
CA ASP A 112 11.31 -8.95 -0.64
C ASP A 112 10.34 -10.10 -0.40
N ALA A 113 10.07 -10.43 0.87
CA ALA A 113 9.07 -11.45 1.21
C ALA A 113 7.65 -11.06 0.72
N GLU A 114 7.29 -9.77 0.79
CA GLU A 114 5.98 -9.31 0.33
C GLU A 114 5.89 -9.23 -1.21
N LEU A 115 6.99 -8.88 -1.88
CA LEU A 115 7.07 -8.93 -3.34
C LEU A 115 7.02 -10.38 -3.85
N ASP A 116 7.69 -11.32 -3.18
CA ASP A 116 7.58 -12.76 -3.47
C ASP A 116 6.12 -13.22 -3.39
N ARG A 117 5.40 -12.79 -2.34
CA ARG A 117 3.98 -13.09 -2.16
C ARG A 117 3.13 -12.53 -3.30
N PHE A 118 3.42 -11.33 -3.79
CA PHE A 118 2.70 -10.73 -4.92
C PHE A 118 3.02 -11.38 -6.26
N GLU A 119 4.29 -11.76 -6.51
CA GLU A 119 4.65 -12.55 -7.68
C GLU A 119 3.93 -13.90 -7.69
N ALA A 120 3.75 -14.52 -6.52
CA ALA A 120 3.04 -15.79 -6.38
C ALA A 120 1.50 -15.68 -6.43
N LEU A 121 0.93 -14.47 -6.50
CA LEU A 121 -0.52 -14.32 -6.60
C LEU A 121 -1.05 -14.97 -7.87
N PRO A 122 -2.17 -15.71 -7.80
CA PRO A 122 -2.84 -16.16 -9.00
C PRO A 122 -3.36 -14.94 -9.77
N THR A 123 -3.32 -15.02 -11.09
CA THR A 123 -3.90 -14.04 -12.03
C THR A 123 -5.39 -13.78 -11.77
N SER A 124 -6.09 -14.75 -11.16
CA SER A 124 -7.48 -14.67 -10.73
C SER A 124 -7.70 -14.01 -9.36
N ALA A 125 -6.66 -13.46 -8.73
CA ALA A 125 -6.79 -12.75 -7.47
C ALA A 125 -7.83 -11.62 -7.59
N LEU A 126 -8.62 -11.43 -6.53
CA LEU A 126 -9.69 -10.43 -6.51
C LEU A 126 -9.15 -9.02 -6.18
N GLY A 127 -9.98 -8.01 -6.43
CA GLY A 127 -9.66 -6.61 -6.16
C GLY A 127 -8.40 -6.17 -6.91
N ALA A 128 -7.48 -5.50 -6.20
CA ALA A 128 -6.22 -5.01 -6.76
C ALA A 128 -5.13 -6.09 -6.90
N GLY A 129 -5.41 -7.36 -6.59
CA GLY A 129 -4.43 -8.45 -6.62
C GLY A 129 -3.67 -8.58 -7.95
N PRO A 130 -4.34 -8.56 -9.12
CA PRO A 130 -3.68 -8.66 -10.42
C PRO A 130 -2.77 -7.47 -10.73
N ILE A 131 -3.13 -6.26 -10.28
CA ILE A 131 -2.24 -5.09 -10.38
C ILE A 131 -1.01 -5.28 -9.51
N LYS A 132 -1.18 -5.72 -8.25
CA LYS A 132 -0.06 -5.99 -7.34
C LYS A 132 0.88 -7.07 -7.89
N HIS A 133 0.33 -8.12 -8.50
CA HIS A 133 1.08 -9.15 -9.18
C HIS A 133 1.92 -8.58 -10.33
N LEU A 134 1.28 -7.84 -11.24
CA LEU A 134 1.96 -7.23 -12.39
C LEU A 134 3.01 -6.19 -11.96
N SER A 135 2.74 -5.40 -10.93
CA SER A 135 3.70 -4.45 -10.36
C SER A 135 4.92 -5.15 -9.77
N ALA A 136 4.73 -6.24 -9.03
CA ALA A 136 5.83 -7.02 -8.48
C ALA A 136 6.71 -7.60 -9.60
N LEU A 137 6.10 -8.22 -10.61
CA LEU A 137 6.81 -8.71 -11.80
C LEU A 137 7.57 -7.60 -12.52
N ALA A 138 6.97 -6.41 -12.65
CA ALA A 138 7.58 -5.27 -13.33
C ALA A 138 8.84 -4.78 -12.61
N ILE A 139 8.75 -4.48 -11.31
CA ILE A 139 9.91 -3.97 -10.55
C ILE A 139 11.00 -5.03 -10.32
N ARG A 140 10.64 -6.32 -10.44
CA ARG A 140 11.58 -7.46 -10.39
C ARG A 140 12.08 -7.88 -11.78
N HIS A 141 11.80 -7.09 -12.81
CA HIS A 141 12.25 -7.31 -14.19
C HIS A 141 11.88 -8.69 -14.76
N ARG A 142 10.71 -9.22 -14.40
CA ARG A 142 10.18 -10.51 -14.88
C ARG A 142 9.52 -10.39 -16.26
N SER A 143 10.19 -9.72 -17.20
CA SER A 143 9.63 -9.40 -18.52
C SER A 143 9.22 -10.64 -19.31
N SER A 144 9.98 -11.73 -19.25
CA SER A 144 9.64 -12.99 -19.94
C SER A 144 8.29 -13.57 -19.49
N GLN A 145 7.99 -13.53 -18.19
CA GLN A 145 6.71 -14.03 -17.67
C GLN A 145 5.53 -13.14 -18.13
N ILE A 146 5.74 -11.82 -18.16
CA ILE A 146 4.72 -10.89 -18.66
C ILE A 146 4.50 -11.08 -20.17
N GLU A 147 5.56 -11.36 -20.93
CA GLU A 147 5.47 -11.67 -22.36
C GLU A 147 4.65 -12.94 -22.63
N GLU A 148 4.82 -13.98 -21.82
CA GLU A 148 3.98 -15.18 -21.88
C GLU A 148 2.49 -14.84 -21.67
N TYR A 149 2.17 -13.95 -20.73
CA TYR A 149 0.80 -13.48 -20.52
C TYR A 149 0.27 -12.72 -21.73
N ILE A 150 1.07 -11.83 -22.34
CA ILE A 150 0.71 -11.08 -23.55
C ILE A 150 0.39 -12.05 -24.70
N ASN A 151 1.26 -13.04 -24.92
CA ASN A 151 1.05 -14.04 -25.97
C ASN A 151 -0.22 -14.86 -25.73
N SER A 152 -0.47 -15.26 -24.48
CA SER A 152 -1.72 -15.94 -24.13
C SER A 152 -2.96 -15.08 -24.40
N PHE A 153 -2.92 -13.78 -24.09
CA PHE A 153 -4.03 -12.86 -24.38
C PHE A 153 -4.29 -12.72 -25.89
N ARG A 154 -3.22 -12.68 -26.70
CA ARG A 154 -3.33 -12.65 -28.17
C ARG A 154 -3.97 -13.92 -28.73
N ASP A 155 -3.74 -15.06 -28.10
CA ASP A 155 -4.39 -16.34 -28.43
C ASP A 155 -5.84 -16.44 -27.90
N GLY A 156 -6.39 -15.38 -27.32
CA GLY A 156 -7.73 -15.37 -26.71
C GLY A 156 -7.81 -16.07 -25.35
N ARG A 157 -6.67 -16.45 -24.76
CA ARG A 157 -6.58 -17.14 -23.46
C ARG A 157 -6.22 -16.15 -22.36
N ARG A 158 -7.19 -15.83 -21.50
CA ARG A 158 -7.02 -14.84 -20.42
C ARG A 158 -6.31 -15.35 -19.17
N LEU A 159 -5.91 -16.63 -19.10
CA LEU A 159 -5.21 -17.24 -17.95
C LEU A 159 -5.88 -16.99 -16.59
N GLY A 160 -7.20 -16.81 -16.52
CA GLY A 160 -7.91 -16.52 -15.27
C GLY A 160 -7.81 -15.07 -14.79
N PHE A 161 -7.16 -14.17 -15.54
CA PHE A 161 -7.18 -12.74 -15.22
C PHE A 161 -8.62 -12.21 -15.16
N VAL A 162 -8.90 -11.50 -14.07
CA VAL A 162 -10.17 -10.79 -13.85
C VAL A 162 -10.50 -9.85 -15.01
N ASN A 163 -11.79 -9.60 -15.22
CA ASN A 163 -12.29 -8.96 -16.45
C ASN A 163 -11.73 -7.57 -16.74
N TYR A 164 -11.35 -6.80 -15.70
CA TYR A 164 -10.83 -5.44 -15.89
C TYR A 164 -9.38 -5.41 -16.40
N ILE A 165 -8.64 -6.52 -16.31
CA ILE A 165 -7.29 -6.60 -16.84
C ILE A 165 -7.37 -6.86 -18.35
N ASP A 166 -6.95 -5.90 -19.16
CA ASP A 166 -6.81 -6.06 -20.60
C ASP A 166 -5.34 -6.18 -21.02
N ILE A 167 -5.12 -6.42 -22.32
CA ILE A 167 -3.77 -6.55 -22.88
C ILE A 167 -2.92 -5.29 -22.71
N GLY A 168 -3.54 -4.11 -22.56
CA GLY A 168 -2.86 -2.85 -22.30
C GLY A 168 -2.19 -2.80 -20.93
N TYR A 169 -2.80 -3.40 -19.90
CA TYR A 169 -2.17 -3.54 -18.57
C TYR A 169 -0.88 -4.36 -18.66
N LEU A 170 -0.94 -5.48 -19.41
CA LEU A 170 0.21 -6.35 -19.60
C LEU A 170 1.33 -5.66 -20.38
N HIS A 171 0.99 -4.90 -21.43
CA HIS A 171 1.96 -4.10 -22.18
C HIS A 171 2.65 -3.06 -21.29
N ARG A 172 1.90 -2.31 -20.49
CA ARG A 172 2.51 -1.33 -19.56
C ARG A 172 3.42 -1.99 -18.53
N ALA A 173 3.00 -3.13 -17.97
CA ALA A 173 3.84 -3.90 -17.06
C ALA A 173 5.12 -4.41 -17.74
N TYR A 174 5.03 -4.86 -18.99
CA TYR A 174 6.15 -5.35 -19.77
C TYR A 174 7.17 -4.26 -20.11
N GLU A 175 6.72 -3.07 -20.50
CA GLU A 175 7.61 -1.94 -20.76
C GLU A 175 8.37 -1.53 -19.48
N LEU A 176 7.70 -1.51 -18.33
CA LEU A 176 8.37 -1.27 -17.04
C LEU A 176 9.39 -2.36 -16.69
N ALA A 177 9.07 -3.63 -16.97
CA ALA A 177 9.94 -4.75 -16.64
C ALA A 177 11.25 -4.79 -17.46
N LYS A 178 11.27 -4.15 -18.63
CA LYS A 178 12.42 -4.15 -19.55
C LYS A 178 13.54 -3.19 -19.17
N GLY A 179 13.21 -2.11 -18.46
CA GLY A 179 14.13 -1.00 -18.20
C GLY A 179 14.25 -0.07 -19.39
#